data_AF-A0A078KZT1-F1
#
_entry.id   AF-A0A078KZT1-F1
#
_cell.length_a   1.000
_cell.length_b   1.000
_cell.length_c   1.000
_cell.angle_alpha   90.00
_cell.angle_beta   90.00
_cell.angle_gamma   90.00
#
_symmetry.space_group_name_H-M   'P 1'
#
loop_
_entity.id
_entity.type
_entity.pdbx_description
1 polymer ?
#
loop_
_entity_poly.entity_id
_entity_poly.type
_entity_poly.pdbx_seq_one_letter_code
_entity_poly.pdbx_strand_id
1 'polypeptide(L)'
;MGLKEIIEDIEKDVGQFSSQYKTIEHGHTYTIPFDLKPAEQMLAALGSVQDPKAILSTAPSALKTSDNAAIKLRGFTTNTADKTLAISGQRVDHLLQSSKIYVNTALFPEGLYQRAMQEELVSKKAELPKETNGVDWENLAVGVCHAQEVDLLVDTIMSSHKRAHVSVREGEISNDTPGLLLLSSPRLNLKSALGEHMDKGMQAHFIEGMFFNLFDAAQREGRQYIAMTAAGLGSHGGKSEMYFKALMKVAQAFPKLNIVYHPGDHEKSFKKALRAAKPENVVMATKNLIFVADRLNKTGRPCALHIPAESDVIYGLSDVGGHWKSNNSENHHHHLFSIHRKAETSQTFMGALSTAPLNSRGLNPRAYATVIERNLENPLQTTLEVGRASTSQSHTLSNETLTEPGLQIEVNEGKEPATSELVSGEGRVETLVVPSPESPRSPEANIDKAPKHREIPHPVPQDVGLSASTEVENPQPSKPVIQEQPPQQTTVSPKKDASDTLRHSGSPSRNGIFSPPSQSTQSPPKPKPVGSSLDESQLLQINEVIDRLTGEINSCWPYPNKDLKQVKVDALNELITKAETMRISDAIAAIKRKYPRVDEGSLSTRTADLLIQLEQGARSHSLDMS
;
A
#
# COMPACT_ATOMS: atom_id res chain seq x y z
N MET A 1 -19.38 20.81 -5.56
CA MET A 1 -19.01 19.91 -4.45
C MET A 1 -17.52 20.03 -4.25
N GLY A 2 -17.06 20.44 -3.07
CA GLY A 2 -15.63 20.58 -2.74
C GLY A 2 -14.96 19.26 -2.38
N LEU A 3 -13.63 19.20 -2.39
CA LEU A 3 -12.86 17.98 -2.10
C LEU A 3 -13.30 17.29 -0.78
N LYS A 4 -13.52 18.08 0.28
CA LYS A 4 -14.01 17.56 1.57
C LYS A 4 -15.36 16.84 1.43
N GLU A 5 -16.31 17.44 0.73
CA GLU A 5 -17.65 16.89 0.53
C GLU A 5 -17.61 15.61 -0.33
N ILE A 6 -16.73 15.55 -1.34
CA ILE A 6 -16.50 14.35 -2.16
C ILE A 6 -16.03 13.19 -1.27
N ILE A 7 -15.03 13.40 -0.42
CA ILE A 7 -14.52 12.34 0.45
C ILE A 7 -15.51 11.98 1.57
N GLU A 8 -16.20 12.96 2.16
CA GLU A 8 -17.29 12.68 3.11
C GLU A 8 -18.46 11.91 2.49
N ASP A 9 -18.65 11.95 1.17
CA ASP A 9 -19.60 11.12 0.43
C ASP A 9 -19.05 9.69 0.20
N ILE A 10 -17.85 9.58 -0.37
CA ILE A 10 -17.16 8.29 -0.62
C ILE A 10 -17.00 7.47 0.67
N GLU A 11 -16.71 8.10 1.81
CA GLU A 11 -16.53 7.42 3.10
C GLU A 11 -17.83 6.86 3.71
N LYS A 12 -19.01 7.13 3.13
CA LYS A 12 -20.27 6.48 3.49
C LYS A 12 -20.33 5.04 2.98
N ASP A 13 -19.84 4.82 1.75
CA ASP A 13 -19.92 3.55 1.04
C ASP A 13 -18.83 2.56 1.48
N VAL A 14 -17.65 3.07 1.85
CA VAL A 14 -16.48 2.26 2.20
C VAL A 14 -16.62 1.52 3.55
N GLY A 15 -17.49 2.02 4.45
CA GLY A 15 -17.71 1.42 5.77
C GLY A 15 -16.48 1.44 6.70
N GLN A 16 -16.59 0.79 7.85
CA GLN A 16 -15.50 0.66 8.83
C GLN A 16 -14.80 -0.70 8.70
N PHE A 17 -13.52 -0.69 8.33
CA PHE A 17 -12.67 -1.88 8.36
C PHE A 17 -12.07 -2.12 9.74
N SER A 18 -12.04 -3.39 10.16
CA SER A 18 -11.08 -3.86 11.17
C SER A 18 -9.64 -3.72 10.63
N SER A 19 -8.66 -3.45 11.50
CA SER A 19 -7.23 -3.51 11.14
C SER A 19 -6.87 -4.83 10.43
N GLN A 20 -7.52 -5.91 10.85
CA GLN A 20 -7.26 -7.29 10.44
C GLN A 20 -7.97 -7.72 9.14
N TYR A 21 -8.52 -6.79 8.35
CA TYR A 21 -9.20 -7.03 7.07
C TYR A 21 -10.07 -8.32 7.05
N LYS A 22 -11.21 -8.32 7.75
CA LYS A 22 -12.08 -9.51 7.80
C LYS A 22 -12.76 -9.82 6.47
N THR A 23 -12.92 -11.10 6.16
CA THR A 23 -13.77 -11.59 5.06
C THR A 23 -15.24 -11.61 5.49
N ILE A 24 -16.15 -11.91 4.55
CA ILE A 24 -17.58 -12.07 4.86
C ILE A 24 -17.85 -13.25 5.82
N GLU A 25 -17.03 -14.30 5.79
CA GLU A 25 -17.07 -15.46 6.72
C GLU A 25 -16.37 -15.18 8.06
N HIS A 26 -16.14 -13.91 8.39
CA HIS A 26 -15.56 -13.40 9.65
C HIS A 26 -14.12 -13.82 9.97
N GLY A 27 -13.53 -14.73 9.19
CA GLY A 27 -12.09 -14.96 9.09
C GLY A 27 -11.35 -13.76 8.51
N HIS A 28 -10.04 -13.91 8.27
CA HIS A 28 -9.17 -12.81 7.86
C HIS A 28 -8.61 -13.02 6.45
N THR A 29 -8.32 -11.94 5.72
CA THR A 29 -7.71 -12.05 4.38
C THR A 29 -6.35 -12.72 4.39
N TYR A 30 -5.54 -12.51 5.43
CA TYR A 30 -4.25 -13.21 5.60
C TYR A 30 -4.40 -14.70 5.95
N THR A 31 -5.61 -15.16 6.32
CA THR A 31 -5.93 -16.58 6.56
C THR A 31 -6.58 -17.28 5.36
N ILE A 32 -6.75 -16.59 4.22
CA ILE A 32 -7.18 -17.23 2.97
C ILE A 32 -6.10 -18.24 2.54
N PRO A 33 -6.45 -19.52 2.27
CA PRO A 33 -5.51 -20.52 1.75
C PRO A 33 -4.79 -20.00 0.49
N PHE A 34 -3.49 -20.28 0.38
CA PHE A 34 -2.64 -19.68 -0.66
C PHE A 34 -3.14 -19.93 -2.08
N ASP A 35 -3.52 -21.17 -2.38
CA ASP A 35 -4.15 -21.62 -3.61
C ASP A 35 -5.49 -20.94 -3.94
N LEU A 36 -6.17 -20.41 -2.91
CA LEU A 36 -7.42 -19.65 -3.05
C LEU A 36 -7.18 -18.12 -3.08
N LYS A 37 -6.00 -17.60 -2.76
CA LYS A 37 -5.73 -16.14 -2.84
C LYS A 37 -5.95 -15.69 -4.30
N PRO A 38 -6.78 -14.66 -4.58
CA PRO A 38 -7.06 -14.22 -5.95
C PRO A 38 -5.81 -13.91 -6.78
N ALA A 39 -4.77 -13.33 -6.19
CA ALA A 39 -3.50 -13.09 -6.87
C ALA A 39 -2.78 -14.40 -7.26
N GLU A 40 -2.81 -15.42 -6.40
CA GLU A 40 -2.21 -16.73 -6.70
C GLU A 40 -3.02 -17.47 -7.77
N GLN A 41 -4.36 -17.45 -7.70
CA GLN A 41 -5.20 -18.03 -8.76
C GLN A 41 -4.90 -17.42 -10.14
N MET A 42 -4.64 -16.11 -10.20
CA MET A 42 -4.23 -15.41 -11.43
C MET A 42 -2.83 -15.81 -11.89
N LEU A 43 -1.86 -15.90 -10.97
CA LEU A 43 -0.50 -16.32 -11.28
C LEU A 43 -0.43 -17.82 -11.69
N ALA A 44 -1.25 -18.68 -11.09
CA ALA A 44 -1.39 -20.07 -11.50
C ALA A 44 -1.96 -20.20 -12.92
N ALA A 45 -2.95 -19.36 -13.28
CA ALA A 45 -3.51 -19.32 -14.64
C ALA A 45 -2.49 -18.82 -15.70
N LEU A 46 -1.49 -18.06 -15.28
CA LEU A 46 -0.35 -17.61 -16.11
C LEU A 46 0.88 -18.55 -16.05
N GLY A 47 0.81 -19.64 -15.28
CA GLY A 47 1.89 -20.65 -15.16
C GLY A 47 3.09 -20.19 -14.32
N SER A 48 2.89 -19.25 -13.40
CA SER A 48 3.93 -18.33 -12.95
C SER A 48 4.78 -18.75 -11.73
N VAL A 49 4.31 -19.62 -10.84
CA VAL A 49 4.91 -19.81 -9.50
C VAL A 49 5.63 -21.15 -9.40
N GLN A 50 6.97 -21.12 -9.42
CA GLN A 50 7.80 -22.33 -9.26
C GLN A 50 7.99 -22.77 -7.80
N ASP A 51 8.18 -21.83 -6.87
CA ASP A 51 8.31 -22.10 -5.44
C ASP A 51 7.49 -21.09 -4.61
N PRO A 52 6.42 -21.54 -3.91
CA PRO A 52 5.65 -20.66 -3.04
C PRO A 52 6.40 -20.24 -1.77
N LYS A 53 7.57 -20.82 -1.47
CA LYS A 53 8.44 -20.43 -0.34
C LYS A 53 9.44 -19.33 -0.71
N ALA A 54 9.63 -19.03 -2.00
CA ALA A 54 10.54 -17.99 -2.45
C ALA A 54 9.96 -16.58 -2.19
N ILE A 55 10.81 -15.68 -1.69
CA ILE A 55 10.44 -14.28 -1.37
C ILE A 55 10.01 -13.54 -2.65
N LEU A 56 10.82 -13.64 -3.70
CA LEU A 56 10.49 -13.20 -5.06
C LEU A 56 9.79 -14.33 -5.82
N SER A 57 8.71 -14.01 -6.54
CA SER A 57 8.03 -14.91 -7.46
C SER A 57 8.89 -15.15 -8.70
N THR A 58 9.15 -16.40 -9.05
CA THR A 58 9.91 -16.77 -10.26
C THR A 58 9.12 -17.73 -11.14
N ALA A 59 9.00 -17.38 -12.42
CA ALA A 59 8.42 -18.21 -13.46
C ALA A 59 9.53 -18.93 -14.27
N PRO A 60 9.25 -20.10 -14.90
CA PRO A 60 10.24 -20.83 -15.71
C PRO A 60 10.76 -20.02 -16.92
N SER A 61 9.92 -19.10 -17.39
CA SER A 61 10.20 -18.06 -18.37
C SER A 61 9.46 -16.80 -17.91
N ALA A 62 10.00 -15.61 -18.18
CA ALA A 62 9.29 -14.35 -17.91
C ALA A 62 7.87 -14.37 -18.53
N LEU A 63 6.91 -13.72 -17.86
CA LEU A 63 5.53 -13.71 -18.31
C LEU A 63 5.38 -13.06 -19.69
N LYS A 64 4.45 -13.59 -20.49
CA LYS A 64 4.06 -12.98 -21.76
C LYS A 64 3.43 -11.63 -21.47
N THR A 65 3.96 -10.56 -22.07
CA THR A 65 3.43 -9.20 -21.93
C THR A 65 2.38 -8.85 -23.00
N SER A 66 2.01 -9.80 -23.86
CA SER A 66 0.98 -9.66 -24.90
C SER A 66 0.30 -11.01 -25.16
N ASP A 67 -0.89 -10.96 -25.77
CA ASP A 67 -1.62 -12.11 -26.29
C ASP A 67 -1.99 -13.14 -25.20
N ASN A 68 -2.20 -12.65 -23.96
CA ASN A 68 -2.70 -13.48 -22.88
C ASN A 68 -4.16 -13.89 -23.11
N ALA A 69 -4.50 -15.10 -22.64
CA ALA A 69 -5.89 -15.55 -22.60
C ALA A 69 -6.66 -14.83 -21.47
N ALA A 70 -8.00 -14.81 -21.58
CA ALA A 70 -8.83 -14.34 -20.47
C ALA A 70 -8.70 -15.28 -19.26
N ILE A 71 -8.44 -14.69 -18.08
CA ILE A 71 -8.26 -15.42 -16.82
C ILE A 71 -9.61 -15.50 -16.10
N LYS A 72 -9.89 -16.64 -15.45
CA LYS A 72 -11.10 -16.81 -14.62
C LYS A 72 -10.73 -17.24 -13.20
N LEU A 73 -10.93 -16.34 -12.25
CA LEU A 73 -10.74 -16.57 -10.82
C LEU A 73 -12.04 -17.09 -10.18
N ARG A 74 -11.92 -17.86 -9.10
CA ARG A 74 -13.02 -18.37 -8.28
C ARG A 74 -13.02 -17.73 -6.90
N GLY A 75 -14.14 -17.84 -6.20
CA GLY A 75 -14.23 -17.39 -4.83
C GLY A 75 -13.31 -18.13 -3.85
N PHE A 76 -12.94 -17.43 -2.79
CA PHE A 76 -11.92 -17.83 -1.81
C PHE A 76 -12.49 -18.12 -0.41
N THR A 77 -13.82 -18.23 -0.31
CA THR A 77 -14.54 -18.58 0.92
C THR A 77 -15.60 -19.65 0.61
N THR A 78 -16.10 -20.35 1.62
CA THR A 78 -17.00 -21.50 1.39
C THR A 78 -18.33 -21.10 0.76
N ASN A 79 -18.90 -19.98 1.18
CA ASN A 79 -20.15 -19.41 0.65
C ASN A 79 -19.94 -18.55 -0.61
N THR A 80 -18.78 -18.66 -1.27
CA THR A 80 -18.50 -17.94 -2.52
C THR A 80 -17.81 -18.80 -3.58
N ALA A 81 -17.66 -20.11 -3.37
CA ALA A 81 -16.96 -21.01 -4.29
C ALA A 81 -17.61 -21.12 -5.69
N ASP A 82 -18.88 -20.73 -5.81
CA ASP A 82 -19.66 -20.58 -7.05
C ASP A 82 -19.38 -19.25 -7.78
N LYS A 83 -18.99 -18.20 -7.05
CA LYS A 83 -18.70 -16.87 -7.57
C LYS A 83 -17.39 -16.85 -8.36
N THR A 84 -17.39 -16.10 -9.46
CA THR A 84 -16.22 -16.04 -10.35
C THR A 84 -16.01 -14.66 -10.93
N LEU A 85 -14.74 -14.29 -11.12
CA LEU A 85 -14.28 -13.07 -11.76
C LEU A 85 -13.57 -13.41 -13.06
N ALA A 86 -13.99 -12.80 -14.17
CA ALA A 86 -13.24 -12.81 -15.42
C ALA A 86 -12.29 -11.60 -15.47
N ILE A 87 -11.10 -11.77 -16.05
CA ILE A 87 -10.19 -10.69 -16.42
C ILE A 87 -9.87 -10.90 -17.90
N SER A 88 -10.12 -9.90 -18.75
CA SER A 88 -9.88 -10.03 -20.18
C SER A 88 -8.39 -10.10 -20.49
N GLY A 89 -7.99 -10.85 -21.52
CA GLY A 89 -6.59 -11.00 -21.91
C GLY A 89 -5.89 -9.67 -22.17
N GLN A 90 -6.58 -8.75 -22.85
CA GLN A 90 -6.12 -7.38 -23.09
C GLN A 90 -5.89 -6.58 -21.79
N ARG A 91 -6.65 -6.83 -20.73
CA ARG A 91 -6.42 -6.19 -19.43
C ARG A 91 -5.19 -6.78 -18.74
N VAL A 92 -4.94 -8.09 -18.86
CA VAL A 92 -3.70 -8.72 -18.36
C VAL A 92 -2.46 -8.15 -19.08
N ASP A 93 -2.53 -8.02 -20.41
CA ASP A 93 -1.49 -7.39 -21.23
C ASP A 93 -1.23 -5.94 -20.79
N HIS A 94 -2.28 -5.14 -20.62
CA HIS A 94 -2.21 -3.76 -20.13
C HIS A 94 -1.50 -3.69 -18.76
N LEU A 95 -1.93 -4.49 -17.78
CA LEU A 95 -1.34 -4.51 -16.44
C LEU A 95 0.15 -4.82 -16.47
N LEU A 96 0.57 -5.83 -17.27
CA LEU A 96 1.97 -6.22 -17.46
C LEU A 96 2.83 -5.19 -18.22
N GLN A 97 2.20 -4.26 -18.94
CA GLN A 97 2.88 -3.15 -19.63
C GLN A 97 2.84 -1.83 -18.85
N SER A 98 2.04 -1.73 -17.78
CA SER A 98 1.78 -0.48 -17.05
C SER A 98 2.94 0.01 -16.16
N SER A 99 3.90 -0.86 -15.84
CA SER A 99 4.90 -0.59 -14.80
C SER A 99 6.04 0.33 -15.23
N LYS A 100 6.38 1.27 -14.35
CA LYS A 100 7.40 2.32 -14.53
C LYS A 100 8.11 2.59 -13.21
N ILE A 101 9.40 2.89 -13.25
CA ILE A 101 10.17 3.38 -12.10
C ILE A 101 10.40 4.88 -12.24
N TYR A 102 10.02 5.65 -11.23
CA TYR A 102 10.22 7.09 -11.15
C TYR A 102 11.35 7.41 -10.18
N VAL A 103 12.41 8.06 -10.64
CA VAL A 103 13.60 8.38 -9.84
C VAL A 103 13.74 9.90 -9.72
N ASN A 104 13.72 10.40 -8.49
CA ASN A 104 14.00 11.80 -8.17
C ASN A 104 15.51 11.98 -7.99
N THR A 105 16.19 12.56 -8.98
CA THR A 105 17.65 12.71 -8.98
C THR A 105 18.18 13.79 -8.04
N ALA A 106 17.30 14.52 -7.35
CA ALA A 106 17.63 15.29 -6.16
C ALA A 106 18.12 14.40 -5.00
N LEU A 107 17.55 13.20 -4.88
CA LEU A 107 17.82 12.25 -3.79
C LEU A 107 18.65 11.04 -4.23
N PHE A 108 18.46 10.60 -5.48
CA PHE A 108 19.06 9.38 -6.01
C PHE A 108 19.91 9.70 -7.26
N PRO A 109 21.25 9.68 -7.19
CA PRO A 109 22.11 10.14 -8.28
C PRO A 109 21.77 9.56 -9.67
N GLU A 110 21.87 10.39 -10.69
CA GLU A 110 21.52 10.06 -12.08
C GLU A 110 22.30 8.83 -12.60
N GLY A 111 21.58 7.94 -13.29
CA GLY A 111 22.05 6.65 -13.77
C GLY A 111 22.49 5.66 -12.69
N LEU A 112 22.43 5.99 -11.40
CA LEU A 112 22.84 5.07 -10.33
C LEU A 112 21.82 3.94 -10.14
N TYR A 113 20.52 4.24 -10.26
CA TYR A 113 19.47 3.22 -10.07
C TYR A 113 19.57 2.14 -11.16
N GLN A 114 19.73 2.55 -12.42
CA GLN A 114 19.91 1.63 -13.55
C GLN A 114 21.16 0.75 -13.38
N ARG A 115 22.30 1.34 -12.99
CA ARG A 115 23.53 0.59 -12.71
C ARG A 115 23.37 -0.41 -11.56
N ALA A 116 22.78 -0.01 -10.44
CA ALA A 116 22.52 -0.93 -9.32
C ALA A 116 21.65 -2.13 -9.75
N MET A 117 20.62 -1.85 -10.54
CA MET A 117 19.70 -2.87 -11.06
C MET A 117 20.35 -3.83 -12.07
N GLN A 118 21.35 -3.39 -12.84
CA GLN A 118 22.04 -4.17 -13.86
C GLN A 118 23.31 -4.88 -13.34
N GLU A 119 24.18 -4.15 -12.66
CA GLU A 119 25.55 -4.57 -12.32
C GLU A 119 25.61 -5.25 -10.95
N GLU A 120 25.11 -4.59 -9.91
CA GLU A 120 25.32 -5.02 -8.52
C GLU A 120 24.34 -6.13 -8.12
N LEU A 121 23.04 -5.89 -8.26
CA LEU A 121 22.00 -6.81 -7.73
C LEU A 121 21.91 -8.14 -8.50
N VAL A 122 22.35 -8.16 -9.77
CA VAL A 122 22.40 -9.37 -10.60
C VAL A 122 23.65 -10.21 -10.30
N SER A 123 24.78 -9.58 -9.97
CA SER A 123 26.04 -10.29 -9.68
C SER A 123 26.18 -10.71 -8.21
N LYS A 124 25.69 -9.89 -7.27
CA LYS A 124 25.86 -10.08 -5.82
C LYS A 124 24.64 -10.73 -5.13
N LYS A 125 24.17 -11.87 -5.66
CA LYS A 125 23.18 -12.77 -5.01
C LYS A 125 22.00 -12.06 -4.31
N ALA A 126 21.42 -11.03 -4.91
CA ALA A 126 20.27 -10.30 -4.37
C ALA A 126 20.48 -9.60 -3.00
N GLU A 127 21.71 -9.23 -2.62
CA GLU A 127 21.97 -8.33 -1.48
C GLU A 127 22.05 -6.86 -1.93
N LEU A 128 21.44 -5.94 -1.15
CA LEU A 128 21.61 -4.50 -1.35
C LEU A 128 23.05 -4.06 -1.05
N PRO A 129 23.64 -3.11 -1.79
CA PRO A 129 24.89 -2.48 -1.40
C PRO A 129 24.68 -1.69 -0.10
N LYS A 130 25.73 -1.52 0.70
CA LYS A 130 25.57 -1.03 2.08
C LYS A 130 25.28 0.47 2.16
N GLU A 131 26.07 1.29 1.46
CA GLU A 131 25.96 2.75 1.50
C GLU A 131 26.32 3.36 0.13
N THR A 132 25.91 4.60 -0.11
CA THR A 132 26.50 5.50 -1.11
C THR A 132 26.57 6.89 -0.52
N ASN A 133 27.76 7.51 -0.59
CA ASN A 133 28.03 8.86 -0.04
C ASN A 133 27.62 9.04 1.44
N GLY A 134 27.69 7.98 2.26
CA GLY A 134 27.28 7.98 3.66
C GLY A 134 25.77 7.88 3.91
N VAL A 135 24.97 7.62 2.86
CA VAL A 135 23.54 7.35 2.97
C VAL A 135 23.25 5.88 2.67
N ASP A 136 22.44 5.25 3.51
CA ASP A 136 21.93 3.89 3.37
C ASP A 136 21.13 3.71 2.05
N TRP A 137 21.26 2.57 1.37
CA TRP A 137 20.45 2.26 0.18
C TRP A 137 18.97 2.09 0.51
N GLU A 138 18.59 1.77 1.75
CA GLU A 138 17.20 1.89 2.24
C GLU A 138 16.69 3.33 2.18
N ASN A 139 17.55 4.29 2.57
CA ASN A 139 17.19 5.70 2.68
C ASN A 139 17.27 6.44 1.35
N LEU A 140 18.23 6.10 0.48
CA LEU A 140 18.26 6.59 -0.90
C LEU A 140 16.99 6.15 -1.66
N ALA A 141 16.49 4.94 -1.41
CA ALA A 141 15.33 4.40 -2.11
C ALA A 141 14.03 5.20 -1.92
N VAL A 142 13.92 6.12 -0.94
CA VAL A 142 12.77 7.05 -0.86
C VAL A 142 12.72 8.06 -2.03
N GLY A 143 13.86 8.24 -2.72
CA GLY A 143 13.94 8.95 -4.00
C GLY A 143 13.39 8.16 -5.18
N VAL A 144 12.91 6.92 -4.99
CA VAL A 144 12.46 6.03 -6.06
C VAL A 144 11.04 5.53 -5.79
N CYS A 145 10.19 5.57 -6.81
CA CYS A 145 8.82 5.05 -6.75
C CYS A 145 8.57 4.06 -7.89
N HIS A 146 8.16 2.85 -7.55
CA HIS A 146 7.60 1.89 -8.50
C HIS A 146 6.10 2.18 -8.67
N ALA A 147 5.70 2.56 -9.88
CA ALA A 147 4.33 2.90 -10.25
C ALA A 147 3.79 1.85 -11.25
N GLN A 148 2.58 1.32 -11.02
CA GLN A 148 1.90 0.41 -11.94
C GLN A 148 0.37 0.55 -11.83
N GLU A 149 -0.36 0.19 -12.89
CA GLU A 149 -1.80 -0.07 -12.77
C GLU A 149 -2.04 -1.38 -12.02
N VAL A 150 -3.03 -1.39 -11.14
CA VAL A 150 -3.53 -2.59 -10.45
C VAL A 150 -5.05 -2.58 -10.37
N ASP A 151 -5.65 -3.76 -10.36
CA ASP A 151 -7.07 -3.95 -10.08
C ASP A 151 -7.25 -4.70 -8.76
N LEU A 152 -8.24 -4.31 -7.96
CA LEU A 152 -8.67 -5.13 -6.83
C LEU A 152 -9.47 -6.33 -7.36
N LEU A 153 -9.07 -7.52 -6.93
CA LEU A 153 -9.71 -8.81 -7.23
C LEU A 153 -10.80 -9.16 -6.20
N VAL A 154 -11.17 -8.18 -5.38
CA VAL A 154 -12.10 -8.25 -4.26
C VAL A 154 -12.98 -7.01 -4.22
N ASP A 155 -14.17 -7.14 -3.66
CA ASP A 155 -15.10 -6.04 -3.37
C ASP A 155 -15.40 -5.97 -1.87
N THR A 156 -16.09 -4.90 -1.46
CA THR A 156 -16.48 -4.66 -0.06
C THR A 156 -17.98 -4.89 0.14
N ILE A 157 -18.35 -5.74 1.08
CA ILE A 157 -19.74 -5.89 1.54
C ILE A 157 -19.86 -5.24 2.91
N MET A 158 -20.76 -4.27 3.04
CA MET A 158 -21.06 -3.61 4.31
C MET A 158 -22.11 -4.41 5.08
N SER A 159 -21.76 -4.82 6.30
CA SER A 159 -22.70 -5.42 7.26
C SER A 159 -23.74 -4.40 7.75
N SER A 160 -24.83 -4.89 8.35
CA SER A 160 -25.86 -4.07 9.03
C SER A 160 -25.26 -3.09 10.06
N HIS A 161 -24.13 -3.44 10.68
CA HIS A 161 -23.41 -2.64 11.66
C HIS A 161 -22.40 -1.65 11.05
N LYS A 162 -22.44 -1.43 9.74
CA LYS A 162 -21.48 -0.60 8.97
C LYS A 162 -20.01 -1.05 9.02
N ARG A 163 -19.72 -2.23 9.61
CA ARG A 163 -18.42 -2.90 9.46
C ARG A 163 -18.33 -3.44 8.03
N ALA A 164 -17.23 -3.15 7.34
CA ALA A 164 -16.98 -3.58 5.97
C ALA A 164 -16.16 -4.87 5.95
N HIS A 165 -16.57 -5.79 5.09
CA HIS A 165 -16.00 -7.13 4.94
C HIS A 165 -15.52 -7.33 3.50
N VAL A 166 -14.38 -8.01 3.34
CA VAL A 166 -13.83 -8.35 2.03
C VAL A 166 -14.59 -9.54 1.46
N SER A 167 -15.08 -9.38 0.23
CA SER A 167 -15.81 -10.38 -0.55
C SER A 167 -15.10 -10.64 -1.87
N VAL A 168 -15.44 -11.76 -2.50
CA VAL A 168 -15.15 -12.04 -3.91
C VAL A 168 -15.79 -10.95 -4.76
N ARG A 169 -15.01 -10.38 -5.69
CA ARG A 169 -15.50 -9.51 -6.77
C ARG A 169 -16.09 -10.37 -7.88
N GLU A 170 -17.19 -9.93 -8.47
CA GLU A 170 -17.95 -10.69 -9.48
C GLU A 170 -17.98 -9.94 -10.82
N GLY A 171 -18.28 -10.68 -11.89
CA GLY A 171 -18.37 -10.12 -13.24
C GLY A 171 -17.05 -10.16 -14.00
N GLU A 172 -16.69 -9.06 -14.67
CA GLU A 172 -15.53 -8.95 -15.54
C GLU A 172 -14.68 -7.71 -15.21
N ILE A 173 -13.36 -7.83 -15.43
CA ILE A 173 -12.42 -6.72 -15.53
C ILE A 173 -11.93 -6.64 -16.99
N SER A 174 -12.51 -5.70 -17.72
CA SER A 174 -12.21 -5.39 -19.12
C SER A 174 -11.04 -4.41 -19.25
N ASN A 175 -10.52 -4.19 -20.47
CA ASN A 175 -9.40 -3.26 -20.72
C ASN A 175 -9.75 -1.78 -20.41
N ASP A 176 -11.03 -1.42 -20.50
CA ASP A 176 -11.57 -0.09 -20.17
C ASP A 176 -11.97 0.07 -18.69
N THR A 177 -11.81 -0.97 -17.86
CA THR A 177 -12.05 -0.87 -16.41
C THR A 177 -11.04 0.07 -15.75
N PRO A 178 -11.46 1.11 -14.97
CA PRO A 178 -10.53 2.08 -14.37
C PRO A 178 -9.59 1.49 -13.31
N GLY A 179 -8.34 1.21 -13.69
CA GLY A 179 -7.30 0.70 -12.79
C GLY A 179 -6.77 1.70 -11.78
N LEU A 180 -6.40 1.23 -10.60
CA LEU A 180 -5.74 2.02 -9.56
C LEU A 180 -4.26 2.18 -9.91
N LEU A 181 -3.69 3.36 -9.77
CA LEU A 181 -2.24 3.50 -9.84
C LEU A 181 -1.64 3.17 -8.48
N LEU A 182 -1.10 1.96 -8.31
CA LEU A 182 -0.34 1.61 -7.11
C LEU A 182 1.03 2.30 -7.15
N LEU A 183 1.24 3.20 -6.20
CA LEU A 183 2.54 3.83 -5.95
C LEU A 183 3.21 3.12 -4.77
N SER A 184 4.31 2.44 -5.06
CA SER A 184 5.17 1.82 -4.06
C SER A 184 6.41 2.69 -3.88
N SER A 185 6.62 3.23 -2.68
CA SER A 185 7.81 3.99 -2.27
C SER A 185 8.21 3.56 -0.85
N PRO A 186 9.51 3.48 -0.51
CA PRO A 186 9.96 3.14 0.84
C PRO A 186 9.64 4.22 1.87
N ARG A 187 10.00 3.94 3.12
CA ARG A 187 9.86 4.86 4.26
C ARG A 187 11.27 5.28 4.68
N LEU A 188 11.49 6.57 4.93
CA LEU A 188 12.78 7.03 5.44
C LEU A 188 13.03 6.40 6.83
N ASN A 189 14.09 5.60 6.93
CA ASN A 189 14.52 4.92 8.14
C ASN A 189 15.39 5.86 8.99
N LEU A 190 14.73 6.45 9.99
CA LEU A 190 15.31 7.40 10.96
C LEU A 190 15.57 6.72 12.33
N LYS A 191 15.77 5.39 12.33
CA LYS A 191 16.18 4.61 13.51
C LYS A 191 17.32 3.62 13.26
N SER A 192 17.74 3.39 12.02
CA SER A 192 19.07 2.83 11.77
C SER A 192 20.13 3.84 12.23
N ALA A 193 21.35 3.37 12.54
CA ALA A 193 22.44 4.25 12.96
C ALA A 193 22.74 5.35 11.93
N LEU A 194 22.55 5.05 10.64
CA LEU A 194 22.70 5.98 9.52
C LEU A 194 21.63 7.10 9.52
N GLY A 195 20.50 6.88 10.20
CA GLY A 195 19.51 7.93 10.48
C GLY A 195 20.00 9.01 11.46
N GLU A 196 21.04 8.74 12.26
CA GLU A 196 21.64 9.70 13.20
C GLU A 196 22.59 10.70 12.50
N HIS A 197 23.08 10.36 11.30
CA HIS A 197 23.95 11.22 10.50
C HIS A 197 23.18 12.27 9.67
N MET A 198 21.90 12.04 9.38
CA MET A 198 21.06 13.01 8.67
C MET A 198 20.58 14.13 9.61
N ASP A 199 20.99 15.38 9.34
CA ASP A 199 20.47 16.53 10.08
C ASP A 199 18.98 16.83 9.77
N LYS A 200 18.37 17.74 10.51
CA LYS A 200 16.93 18.06 10.37
C LYS A 200 16.55 18.69 9.01
N GLY A 201 17.49 19.34 8.34
CA GLY A 201 17.34 19.85 6.98
C GLY A 201 17.41 18.72 5.96
N MET A 202 18.40 17.83 6.08
CA MET A 202 18.53 16.64 5.23
C MET A 202 17.32 15.70 5.37
N GLN A 203 16.88 15.40 6.60
CA GLN A 203 15.67 14.62 6.87
C GLN A 203 14.43 15.27 6.21
N ALA A 204 14.28 16.60 6.30
CA ALA A 204 13.18 17.30 5.65
C ALA A 204 13.27 17.24 4.12
N HIS A 205 14.47 17.41 3.55
CA HIS A 205 14.71 17.32 2.11
C HIS A 205 14.36 15.93 1.54
N PHE A 206 14.78 14.84 2.21
CA PHE A 206 14.42 13.48 1.81
C PHE A 206 12.91 13.22 1.89
N ILE A 207 12.24 13.68 2.95
CA ILE A 207 10.77 13.51 3.09
C ILE A 207 10.01 14.34 2.05
N GLU A 208 10.44 15.59 1.79
CA GLU A 208 9.85 16.43 0.75
C GLU A 208 10.08 15.83 -0.64
N GLY A 209 11.31 15.40 -0.96
CA GLY A 209 11.67 14.80 -2.25
C GLY A 209 10.94 13.48 -2.55
N MET A 210 10.66 12.68 -1.51
CA MET A 210 9.79 11.49 -1.59
C MET A 210 8.35 11.89 -1.96
N PHE A 211 7.77 12.91 -1.29
CA PHE A 211 6.43 13.41 -1.65
C PHE A 211 6.40 14.05 -3.05
N PHE A 212 7.46 14.76 -3.48
CA PHE A 212 7.57 15.30 -4.83
C PHE A 212 7.54 14.20 -5.89
N ASN A 213 8.31 13.12 -5.70
CA ASN A 213 8.35 12.00 -6.63
C ASN A 213 6.97 11.31 -6.74
N LEU A 214 6.32 11.06 -5.60
CA LEU A 214 4.98 10.46 -5.54
C LEU A 214 3.90 11.32 -6.24
N PHE A 215 3.98 12.65 -6.14
CA PHE A 215 2.96 13.55 -6.69
C PHE A 215 3.17 13.85 -8.17
N ASP A 216 4.41 13.97 -8.65
CA ASP A 216 4.73 14.02 -10.08
C ASP A 216 4.33 12.70 -10.76
N ALA A 217 4.67 11.54 -10.18
CA ALA A 217 4.28 10.23 -10.71
C ALA A 217 2.76 10.10 -10.83
N ALA A 218 2.01 10.46 -9.79
CA ALA A 218 0.55 10.45 -9.82
C ALA A 218 -0.02 11.34 -10.94
N GLN A 219 0.48 12.58 -11.11
CA GLN A 219 -0.03 13.49 -12.14
C GLN A 219 0.34 13.04 -13.56
N ARG A 220 1.56 12.54 -13.80
CA ARG A 220 2.00 12.08 -15.13
C ARG A 220 1.26 10.84 -15.59
N GLU A 221 0.91 9.96 -14.67
CA GLU A 221 0.03 8.82 -14.92
C GLU A 221 -1.47 9.19 -14.90
N GLY A 222 -1.79 10.48 -15.06
CA GLY A 222 -3.16 10.99 -15.28
C GLY A 222 -4.07 11.02 -14.06
N ARG A 223 -3.55 10.84 -12.84
CA ARG A 223 -4.36 10.77 -11.61
C ARG A 223 -4.68 12.16 -11.07
N GLN A 224 -5.96 12.37 -10.77
CA GLN A 224 -6.50 13.59 -10.17
C GLN A 224 -6.50 13.53 -8.63
N TYR A 225 -6.40 12.32 -8.07
CA TYR A 225 -6.40 12.05 -6.64
C TYR A 225 -5.21 11.17 -6.26
N ILE A 226 -4.70 11.32 -5.03
CA ILE A 226 -3.78 10.38 -4.39
C ILE A 226 -4.25 10.04 -2.97
N ALA A 227 -4.49 8.76 -2.71
CA ALA A 227 -4.82 8.22 -1.39
C ALA A 227 -3.53 7.79 -0.68
N MET A 228 -3.26 8.32 0.53
CA MET A 228 -2.00 8.10 1.24
C MET A 228 -2.16 7.75 2.73
N THR A 229 -1.55 6.63 3.13
CA THR A 229 -1.36 6.30 4.56
C THR A 229 -0.19 7.09 5.16
N ALA A 230 -0.11 7.11 6.49
CA ALA A 230 1.00 7.71 7.24
C ALA A 230 2.34 6.96 7.03
N ALA A 231 3.04 7.30 5.94
CA ALA A 231 4.41 6.86 5.67
C ALA A 231 5.38 7.34 6.77
N GLY A 232 6.43 6.55 7.05
CA GLY A 232 7.47 6.87 8.04
C GLY A 232 7.07 6.75 9.52
N LEU A 233 5.91 7.31 9.90
CA LEU A 233 5.46 7.61 11.27
C LEU A 233 5.10 6.42 12.18
N GLY A 234 5.90 5.35 12.14
CA GLY A 234 5.76 4.15 12.96
C GLY A 234 7.10 3.60 13.42
N SER A 235 7.40 2.34 13.09
CA SER A 235 8.65 1.69 13.51
C SER A 235 9.91 2.41 13.04
N HIS A 236 9.87 3.10 11.90
CA HIS A 236 10.98 3.76 11.21
C HIS A 236 11.36 5.14 11.79
N GLY A 237 10.58 5.68 12.74
CA GLY A 237 10.93 6.91 13.45
C GLY A 237 10.40 8.19 12.80
N GLY A 238 11.20 9.26 12.90
CA GLY A 238 10.79 10.62 12.53
C GLY A 238 9.80 11.26 13.51
N LYS A 239 9.30 12.45 13.15
CA LYS A 239 8.31 13.21 13.92
C LYS A 239 7.13 13.59 13.04
N SER A 240 5.91 13.44 13.56
CA SER A 240 4.66 13.70 12.81
C SER A 240 4.62 15.12 12.23
N GLU A 241 5.14 16.08 12.98
CA GLU A 241 5.23 17.50 12.64
C GLU A 241 6.13 17.75 11.43
N MET A 242 7.20 16.96 11.25
CA MET A 242 8.12 17.07 10.12
C MET A 242 7.45 16.53 8.85
N TYR A 243 6.91 15.30 8.90
CA TYR A 243 6.20 14.68 7.78
C TYR A 243 4.98 15.49 7.35
N PHE A 244 4.19 16.02 8.28
CA PHE A 244 3.03 16.83 7.93
C PHE A 244 3.41 18.24 7.45
N LYS A 245 4.50 18.84 7.95
CA LYS A 245 5.01 20.10 7.37
C LYS A 245 5.46 19.90 5.92
N ALA A 246 6.23 18.84 5.66
CA ALA A 246 6.67 18.47 4.31
C ALA A 246 5.47 18.22 3.40
N LEU A 247 4.55 17.33 3.78
CA LEU A 247 3.32 17.03 3.03
C LEU A 247 2.54 18.28 2.64
N MET A 248 2.32 19.22 3.57
CA MET A 248 1.54 20.44 3.31
C MET A 248 2.28 21.41 2.40
N LYS A 249 3.63 21.50 2.50
CA LYS A 249 4.47 22.30 1.59
C LYS A 249 4.44 21.72 0.16
N VAL A 250 4.61 20.41 0.03
CA VAL A 250 4.61 19.73 -1.27
C VAL A 250 3.21 19.78 -1.90
N ALA A 251 2.14 19.61 -1.12
CA ALA A 251 0.76 19.73 -1.59
C ALA A 251 0.47 21.07 -2.29
N GLN A 252 1.01 22.17 -1.76
CA GLN A 252 0.87 23.52 -2.35
C GLN A 252 1.55 23.66 -3.71
N ALA A 253 2.57 22.85 -4.02
CA ALA A 253 3.21 22.81 -5.34
C ALA A 253 2.41 22.00 -6.38
N PHE A 254 1.47 21.14 -5.97
CA PHE A 254 0.63 20.33 -6.84
C PHE A 254 -0.88 20.64 -6.67
N PRO A 255 -1.34 21.89 -6.84
CA PRO A 255 -2.72 22.29 -6.55
C PRO A 255 -3.79 21.55 -7.38
N LYS A 256 -3.40 20.90 -8.49
CA LYS A 256 -4.28 20.07 -9.33
C LYS A 256 -4.44 18.62 -8.83
N LEU A 257 -3.60 18.15 -7.91
CA LEU A 257 -3.67 16.81 -7.33
C LEU A 257 -4.36 16.86 -5.97
N ASN A 258 -5.45 16.09 -5.82
CA ASN A 258 -6.24 16.02 -4.60
C ASN A 258 -5.68 14.94 -3.66
N ILE A 259 -5.22 15.33 -2.48
CA ILE A 259 -4.48 14.46 -1.55
C ILE A 259 -5.43 14.01 -0.43
N VAL A 260 -5.72 12.71 -0.40
CA VAL A 260 -6.65 12.07 0.53
C VAL A 260 -5.83 11.28 1.56
N TYR A 261 -5.65 11.85 2.75
CA TYR A 261 -4.62 11.41 3.69
C TYR A 261 -5.20 10.80 4.98
N HIS A 262 -4.78 9.60 5.35
CA HIS A 262 -5.18 8.94 6.60
C HIS A 262 -4.03 8.97 7.62
N PRO A 263 -4.10 9.83 8.65
CA PRO A 263 -2.98 10.08 9.57
C PRO A 263 -2.75 8.98 10.63
N GLY A 264 -3.69 8.04 10.79
CA GLY A 264 -3.67 7.08 11.89
C GLY A 264 -3.69 7.77 13.25
N ASP A 265 -2.93 7.26 14.21
CA ASP A 265 -2.85 7.77 15.59
C ASP A 265 -2.39 9.25 15.69
N HIS A 266 -1.76 9.77 14.63
CA HIS A 266 -1.23 11.13 14.55
C HIS A 266 -2.26 12.21 14.15
N GLU A 267 -3.55 11.86 14.18
CA GLU A 267 -4.68 12.71 13.76
C GLU A 267 -4.63 14.14 14.32
N LYS A 268 -4.26 14.30 15.59
CA LYS A 268 -4.16 15.61 16.27
C LYS A 268 -3.07 16.50 15.64
N SER A 269 -1.90 15.95 15.35
CA SER A 269 -0.81 16.68 14.69
C SER A 269 -1.11 16.95 13.22
N PHE A 270 -1.82 16.03 12.53
CA PHE A 270 -2.29 16.27 11.16
C PHE A 270 -3.30 17.42 11.10
N LYS A 271 -4.33 17.40 11.95
CA LYS A 271 -5.33 18.49 12.05
C LYS A 271 -4.68 19.83 12.43
N LYS A 272 -3.60 19.83 13.24
CA LYS A 272 -2.81 21.03 13.55
C LYS A 272 -2.07 21.56 12.31
N ALA A 273 -1.40 20.70 11.55
CA ALA A 273 -0.70 21.08 10.31
C ALA A 273 -1.66 21.60 9.23
N LEU A 274 -2.77 20.89 8.99
CA LEU A 274 -3.80 21.28 8.01
C LEU A 274 -4.41 22.66 8.32
N ARG A 275 -4.72 22.94 9.60
CA ARG A 275 -5.22 24.26 10.04
C ARG A 275 -4.21 25.40 9.89
N ALA A 276 -2.91 25.09 9.97
CA ALA A 276 -1.84 26.07 9.85
C ALA A 276 -1.52 26.40 8.38
N ALA A 277 -1.41 25.38 7.52
CA ALA A 277 -1.05 25.54 6.12
C ALA A 277 -2.23 25.86 5.18
N LYS A 278 -3.46 25.46 5.56
CA LYS A 278 -4.71 25.67 4.81
C LYS A 278 -4.64 25.35 3.29
N PRO A 279 -4.04 24.24 2.83
CA PRO A 279 -4.10 23.86 1.43
C PRO A 279 -5.55 23.55 1.00
N GLU A 280 -5.90 23.92 -0.23
CA GLU A 280 -7.23 23.65 -0.79
C GLU A 280 -7.39 22.19 -1.24
N ASN A 281 -6.27 21.53 -1.56
CA ASN A 281 -6.18 20.22 -2.19
C ASN A 281 -5.83 19.07 -1.21
N VAL A 282 -5.84 19.27 0.11
CA VAL A 282 -5.58 18.20 1.10
C VAL A 282 -6.80 17.98 2.00
N VAL A 283 -7.21 16.72 2.14
CA VAL A 283 -8.32 16.29 2.98
C VAL A 283 -7.93 15.10 3.86
N MET A 284 -8.49 15.04 5.06
CA MET A 284 -8.31 13.92 5.99
C MET A 284 -9.32 12.82 5.70
N ALA A 285 -8.85 11.57 5.57
CA ALA A 285 -9.68 10.38 5.54
C ALA A 285 -9.82 9.75 6.94
N THR A 286 -10.94 9.08 7.18
CA THR A 286 -11.25 8.27 8.37
C THR A 286 -11.46 6.78 8.07
N LYS A 287 -11.56 6.40 6.77
CA LYS A 287 -11.74 5.00 6.34
C LYS A 287 -10.47 4.41 5.73
N ASN A 288 -10.57 3.13 5.39
CA ASN A 288 -9.50 2.40 4.71
C ASN A 288 -9.26 2.96 3.30
N LEU A 289 -8.04 3.45 3.07
CA LEU A 289 -7.69 4.16 1.85
C LEU A 289 -7.64 3.32 0.58
N ILE A 290 -7.43 2.01 0.69
CA ILE A 290 -7.45 1.11 -0.48
C ILE A 290 -8.82 1.19 -1.16
N PHE A 291 -9.88 1.15 -0.34
CA PHE A 291 -11.27 1.17 -0.79
C PHE A 291 -11.81 2.59 -1.04
N VAL A 292 -11.28 3.62 -0.36
CA VAL A 292 -11.54 5.02 -0.76
C VAL A 292 -10.97 5.30 -2.15
N ALA A 293 -9.76 4.81 -2.46
CA ALA A 293 -9.17 4.95 -3.80
C ALA A 293 -9.98 4.18 -4.86
N ASP A 294 -10.32 2.92 -4.60
CA ASP A 294 -11.17 2.10 -5.46
C ASP A 294 -12.54 2.76 -5.75
N ARG A 295 -13.20 3.30 -4.72
CA ARG A 295 -14.50 3.98 -4.88
C ARG A 295 -14.38 5.33 -5.60
N LEU A 296 -13.26 6.05 -5.48
CA LEU A 296 -12.96 7.21 -6.33
C LEU A 296 -12.84 6.78 -7.80
N ASN A 297 -12.03 5.75 -8.09
CA ASN A 297 -11.87 5.20 -9.43
C ASN A 297 -13.21 4.75 -10.06
N LYS A 298 -13.96 3.90 -9.35
CA LYS A 298 -15.29 3.39 -9.74
C LYS A 298 -16.35 4.51 -9.88
N THR A 299 -16.06 5.74 -9.47
CA THR A 299 -16.92 6.92 -9.67
C THR A 299 -16.31 7.97 -10.61
N GLY A 300 -15.38 7.56 -11.48
CA GLY A 300 -14.83 8.41 -12.55
C GLY A 300 -13.79 9.43 -12.06
N ARG A 301 -13.11 9.17 -10.94
CA ARG A 301 -12.08 10.05 -10.35
C ARG A 301 -10.74 9.30 -10.29
N PRO A 302 -9.89 9.36 -11.35
CA PRO A 302 -8.65 8.61 -11.42
C PRO A 302 -7.74 8.85 -10.22
N CYS A 303 -7.45 7.78 -9.49
CA CYS A 303 -6.81 7.81 -8.18
C CYS A 303 -5.52 6.97 -8.16
N ALA A 304 -4.46 7.56 -7.59
CA ALA A 304 -3.29 6.83 -7.14
C ALA A 304 -3.47 6.37 -5.69
N LEU A 305 -2.88 5.21 -5.35
CA LEU A 305 -2.88 4.65 -4.01
C LEU A 305 -1.42 4.46 -3.57
N HIS A 306 -0.97 5.26 -2.61
CA HIS A 306 0.35 5.11 -2.01
C HIS A 306 0.33 4.11 -0.85
N ILE A 307 1.00 2.98 -1.03
CA ILE A 307 1.29 2.02 0.03
C ILE A 307 2.80 2.03 0.28
N PRO A 308 3.26 2.49 1.46
CA PRO A 308 4.68 2.55 1.74
C PRO A 308 5.32 1.15 1.77
N ALA A 309 6.20 0.88 0.81
CA ALA A 309 6.86 -0.38 0.54
C ALA A 309 8.08 -0.62 1.46
N GLU A 310 8.75 -1.76 1.26
CA GLU A 310 10.12 -2.02 1.71
C GLU A 310 11.08 -1.77 0.53
N SER A 311 12.34 -1.43 0.81
CA SER A 311 13.38 -1.15 -0.21
C SER A 311 13.52 -2.29 -1.22
N ASP A 312 13.49 -3.54 -0.74
CA ASP A 312 13.54 -4.76 -1.54
C ASP A 312 12.53 -4.80 -2.69
N VAL A 313 11.34 -4.20 -2.52
CA VAL A 313 10.32 -4.14 -3.58
C VAL A 313 10.76 -3.21 -4.72
N ILE A 314 11.44 -2.12 -4.39
CA ILE A 314 11.92 -1.11 -5.34
C ILE A 314 13.14 -1.60 -6.13
N TYR A 315 13.97 -2.41 -5.49
CA TYR A 315 15.12 -3.07 -6.13
C TYR A 315 14.76 -4.44 -6.75
N GLY A 316 13.51 -4.87 -6.59
CA GLY A 316 12.97 -6.11 -7.15
C GLY A 316 13.56 -7.39 -6.53
N LEU A 317 13.99 -7.31 -5.28
CA LEU A 317 14.43 -8.44 -4.44
C LEU A 317 13.24 -9.12 -3.74
N SER A 318 12.15 -8.39 -3.55
CA SER A 318 10.86 -8.87 -3.04
C SER A 318 9.72 -8.59 -4.02
N ASP A 319 8.65 -9.39 -3.95
CA ASP A 319 7.42 -9.16 -4.72
C ASP A 319 6.72 -7.85 -4.36
N VAL A 320 6.09 -7.22 -5.37
CA VAL A 320 5.22 -6.07 -5.11
C VAL A 320 3.98 -6.55 -4.34
N GLY A 321 3.83 -6.04 -3.12
CA GLY A 321 2.83 -6.52 -2.17
C GLY A 321 3.37 -7.40 -1.04
N GLY A 322 4.69 -7.55 -0.89
CA GLY A 322 5.39 -7.81 0.40
C GLY A 322 4.84 -8.93 1.30
N HIS A 323 5.58 -10.04 1.39
CA HIS A 323 5.33 -11.19 2.29
C HIS A 323 4.00 -11.94 2.05
N TRP A 324 3.24 -11.59 1.00
CA TRP A 324 1.90 -12.11 0.71
C TRP A 324 1.82 -13.63 0.47
N LYS A 325 2.90 -14.24 -0.04
CA LYS A 325 3.00 -15.70 -0.20
C LYS A 325 2.98 -16.48 1.12
N SER A 326 3.39 -15.83 2.22
CA SER A 326 3.70 -16.49 3.49
C SER A 326 2.53 -17.30 4.05
N ASN A 327 2.54 -18.61 3.79
CA ASN A 327 1.83 -19.59 4.59
C ASN A 327 2.62 -19.82 5.88
N ASN A 328 1.89 -19.92 7.00
CA ASN A 328 2.49 -19.96 8.34
C ASN A 328 3.53 -21.08 8.51
N SER A 329 4.71 -20.71 9.07
CA SER A 329 5.79 -21.59 9.54
C SER A 329 6.46 -22.45 8.44
N GLU A 330 7.77 -22.71 8.44
CA GLU A 330 8.69 -22.80 9.59
C GLU A 330 9.99 -21.97 9.42
N ASN A 331 10.35 -21.53 8.22
CA ASN A 331 11.76 -21.23 7.87
C ASN A 331 12.27 -19.79 8.10
N HIS A 332 11.50 -18.86 8.71
CA HIS A 332 11.93 -17.46 8.91
C HIS A 332 12.83 -17.28 10.16
N HIS A 333 13.93 -18.03 10.23
CA HIS A 333 14.79 -18.12 11.41
C HIS A 333 15.74 -16.91 11.65
N HIS A 334 15.83 -15.95 10.72
CA HIS A 334 16.82 -14.87 10.77
C HIS A 334 16.37 -13.52 11.37
N HIS A 335 15.10 -13.38 11.80
CA HIS A 335 14.65 -12.22 12.57
C HIS A 335 14.15 -12.61 13.97
N LEU A 336 15.10 -12.93 14.86
CA LEU A 336 14.88 -13.27 16.27
C LEU A 336 14.12 -12.22 17.11
N PHE A 337 13.92 -11.00 16.59
CA PHE A 337 13.13 -9.94 17.24
C PHE A 337 11.77 -9.65 16.57
N SER A 338 11.40 -10.33 15.49
CA SER A 338 10.14 -10.08 14.73
C SER A 338 8.94 -10.94 15.16
N ILE A 339 9.02 -11.59 16.32
CA ILE A 339 8.10 -12.64 16.82
C ILE A 339 6.63 -12.17 16.95
N HIS A 340 6.34 -10.88 16.87
CA HIS A 340 4.99 -10.30 16.93
C HIS A 340 4.56 -9.48 15.70
N ARG A 341 5.23 -9.61 14.54
CA ARG A 341 4.84 -8.93 13.28
C ARG A 341 4.16 -9.83 12.23
N LYS A 342 3.32 -10.78 12.64
CA LYS A 342 2.37 -11.46 11.72
C LYS A 342 1.19 -10.56 11.27
N ALA A 343 1.18 -9.30 11.68
CA ALA A 343 0.11 -8.35 11.41
C ALA A 343 0.19 -7.76 9.99
N GLU A 344 -0.66 -8.28 9.09
CA GLU A 344 -1.73 -7.47 8.50
C GLU A 344 -1.30 -6.16 7.79
N THR A 345 -0.18 -6.16 7.06
CA THR A 345 0.23 -4.95 6.33
C THR A 345 -0.67 -4.70 5.12
N SER A 346 -0.83 -3.43 4.75
CA SER A 346 -1.55 -3.05 3.52
C SER A 346 -0.78 -3.43 2.24
N GLN A 347 0.52 -3.74 2.33
CA GLN A 347 1.27 -4.36 1.22
C GLN A 347 0.74 -5.77 1.00
N THR A 348 0.73 -6.59 2.06
CA THR A 348 0.30 -7.98 2.09
C THR A 348 -1.15 -8.15 1.63
N PHE A 349 -2.02 -7.18 1.95
CA PHE A 349 -3.36 -7.08 1.39
C PHE A 349 -3.33 -7.00 -0.15
N MET A 350 -2.58 -6.06 -0.72
CA MET A 350 -2.51 -5.89 -2.18
C MET A 350 -1.83 -7.10 -2.86
N GLY A 351 -0.78 -7.65 -2.25
CA GLY A 351 -0.09 -8.83 -2.79
C GLY A 351 -0.99 -10.07 -2.87
N ALA A 352 -1.95 -10.24 -1.95
CA ALA A 352 -2.86 -11.38 -1.98
C ALA A 352 -4.15 -11.14 -2.81
N LEU A 353 -4.64 -9.88 -2.89
CA LEU A 353 -6.01 -9.55 -3.30
C LEU A 353 -6.11 -8.54 -4.46
N SER A 354 -4.99 -8.18 -5.08
CA SER A 354 -4.96 -7.31 -6.26
C SER A 354 -4.02 -7.89 -7.33
N THR A 355 -4.01 -7.29 -8.51
CA THR A 355 -3.09 -7.68 -9.59
C THR A 355 -1.64 -7.23 -9.38
N ALA A 356 -1.33 -6.53 -8.28
CA ALA A 356 0.00 -5.97 -8.00
C ALA A 356 1.21 -6.91 -8.18
N PRO A 357 1.14 -8.23 -7.84
CA PRO A 357 2.28 -9.12 -8.02
C PRO A 357 2.73 -9.32 -9.47
N LEU A 358 1.89 -9.07 -10.49
CA LEU A 358 2.22 -9.28 -11.92
C LEU A 358 3.55 -8.62 -12.33
N ASN A 359 3.82 -7.45 -11.77
CA ASN A 359 4.99 -6.64 -12.08
C ASN A 359 6.16 -6.86 -11.11
N SER A 360 6.17 -7.94 -10.33
CA SER A 360 7.31 -8.35 -9.52
C SER A 360 8.48 -8.82 -10.39
N ARG A 361 9.72 -8.48 -10.03
CA ARG A 361 10.90 -8.60 -10.92
C ARG A 361 11.15 -10.01 -11.47
N GLY A 362 10.90 -11.06 -10.70
CA GLY A 362 11.09 -12.45 -11.14
C GLY A 362 9.96 -13.02 -12.01
N LEU A 363 8.84 -12.31 -12.13
CA LEU A 363 7.73 -12.62 -13.03
C LEU A 363 7.80 -11.80 -14.31
N ASN A 364 7.94 -10.48 -14.15
CA ASN A 364 8.05 -9.52 -15.24
C ASN A 364 9.31 -8.65 -15.05
N PRO A 365 10.50 -9.12 -15.48
CA PRO A 365 11.72 -8.33 -15.40
C PRO A 365 11.64 -6.98 -16.13
N ARG A 366 10.77 -6.84 -17.14
CA ARG A 366 10.56 -5.60 -17.89
C ARG A 366 9.89 -4.51 -17.06
N ALA A 367 9.16 -4.86 -15.99
CA ALA A 367 8.51 -3.91 -15.10
C ALA A 367 9.45 -2.90 -14.44
N TYR A 368 10.74 -3.24 -14.35
CA TYR A 368 11.82 -2.42 -13.78
C TYR A 368 12.73 -1.78 -14.85
N ALA A 369 12.49 -2.06 -16.14
CA ALA A 369 13.31 -1.55 -17.24
C ALA A 369 12.91 -0.12 -17.67
N THR A 370 11.64 0.25 -17.51
CA THR A 370 11.13 1.59 -17.84
C THR A 370 11.42 2.57 -16.69
N VAL A 371 12.68 2.99 -16.58
CA VAL A 371 13.14 3.98 -15.59
C VAL A 371 13.02 5.39 -16.16
N ILE A 372 12.47 6.32 -15.37
CA ILE A 372 12.32 7.73 -15.72
C ILE A 372 12.92 8.59 -14.60
N GLU A 373 14.07 9.20 -14.88
CA GLU A 373 14.87 9.96 -13.91
C GLU A 373 14.69 11.47 -14.12
N ARG A 374 14.46 12.24 -13.05
CA ARG A 374 14.30 13.72 -13.09
C ARG A 374 14.73 14.38 -11.78
N ASN A 375 15.39 15.53 -11.83
CA ASN A 375 15.65 16.34 -10.63
C ASN A 375 14.37 17.11 -10.24
N LEU A 376 13.91 16.97 -8.98
CA LEU A 376 12.73 17.66 -8.43
C LEU A 376 13.05 18.70 -7.33
N GLU A 377 14.29 19.19 -7.21
CA GLU A 377 14.69 20.20 -6.21
C GLU A 377 13.90 21.51 -6.30
N ASN A 378 13.56 21.95 -7.52
CA ASN A 378 12.86 23.21 -7.78
C ASN A 378 11.60 23.02 -8.64
N PRO A 379 10.46 22.64 -8.03
CA PRO A 379 9.21 22.33 -8.73
C PRO A 379 8.61 23.50 -9.54
N LEU A 380 8.97 24.73 -9.18
CA LEU A 380 8.49 25.94 -9.87
C LEU A 380 9.05 26.10 -11.29
N GLN A 381 10.10 25.35 -11.66
CA GLN A 381 10.58 25.28 -13.04
C GLN A 381 9.93 24.16 -13.86
N THR A 382 9.22 23.20 -13.23
CA THR A 382 8.61 22.03 -13.91
C THR A 382 7.29 22.37 -14.62
N THR A 383 7.21 23.53 -15.28
CA THR A 383 6.00 24.04 -15.92
C THR A 383 5.81 23.44 -17.32
N LEU A 384 5.11 22.29 -17.37
CA LEU A 384 4.32 21.83 -18.53
C LEU A 384 5.01 21.83 -19.91
N GLU A 385 6.13 21.11 -20.06
CA GLU A 385 6.51 20.58 -21.37
C GLU A 385 5.60 19.41 -21.78
N VAL A 386 4.35 19.74 -22.12
CA VAL A 386 3.40 18.87 -22.83
C VAL A 386 3.20 19.49 -24.21
N GLY A 387 4.23 19.38 -25.05
CA GLY A 387 4.53 20.39 -26.09
C GLY A 387 5.16 19.91 -27.40
N ARG A 388 4.82 18.69 -27.88
CA ARG A 388 5.21 18.06 -29.17
C ARG A 388 6.59 17.37 -29.26
N ALA A 389 6.73 16.64 -30.37
CA ALA A 389 7.96 16.14 -30.99
C ALA A 389 8.68 14.94 -30.34
N SER A 390 8.03 13.77 -30.39
CA SER A 390 8.75 12.51 -30.49
C SER A 390 9.76 12.58 -31.64
N THR A 391 11.06 12.51 -31.35
CA THR A 391 12.11 12.32 -32.37
C THR A 391 13.03 11.20 -31.91
N SER A 392 13.09 10.12 -32.67
CA SER A 392 13.91 8.96 -32.33
C SER A 392 15.40 9.30 -32.46
N GLN A 393 16.20 8.96 -31.44
CA GLN A 393 17.64 8.74 -31.60
C GLN A 393 18.03 7.37 -31.05
N SER A 394 18.18 6.43 -31.97
CA SER A 394 18.82 5.14 -31.73
C SER A 394 20.33 5.34 -31.67
N HIS A 395 20.95 5.11 -30.52
CA HIS A 395 22.42 5.04 -30.43
C HIS A 395 22.92 3.72 -31.01
N THR A 396 23.33 3.75 -32.29
CA THR A 396 24.07 2.66 -32.92
C THR A 396 25.50 2.66 -32.40
N LEU A 397 25.95 1.51 -31.88
CA LEU A 397 27.36 1.29 -31.52
C LEU A 397 28.23 1.20 -32.77
N SER A 398 29.39 1.87 -32.75
CA SER A 398 30.49 1.63 -33.70
C SER A 398 31.81 2.05 -33.04
N ASN A 399 32.64 1.07 -32.68
CA ASN A 399 34.05 1.32 -32.44
C ASN A 399 34.78 1.38 -33.79
N GLU A 400 35.78 2.25 -33.93
CA GLU A 400 37.15 1.79 -34.18
C GLU A 400 38.19 2.92 -33.98
N THR A 401 39.46 2.58 -34.14
CA THR A 401 40.59 3.23 -33.46
C THR A 401 41.56 3.93 -34.42
N LEU A 402 42.34 4.89 -33.90
CA LEU A 402 43.53 5.52 -34.54
C LEU A 402 43.18 6.51 -35.68
N THR A 403 43.96 7.54 -36.00
CA THR A 403 45.31 7.94 -35.54
C THR A 403 45.46 9.46 -35.53
N GLU A 404 46.28 10.01 -34.63
CA GLU A 404 46.94 11.34 -34.79
C GLU A 404 48.13 11.23 -35.78
N PRO A 405 48.80 12.32 -36.28
CA PRO A 405 48.97 13.63 -35.62
C PRO A 405 48.92 14.92 -36.48
N GLY A 406 48.90 16.07 -35.81
CA GLY A 406 49.86 17.16 -36.09
C GLY A 406 49.38 18.46 -36.76
N LEU A 407 49.28 19.54 -35.97
CA LEU A 407 49.71 20.94 -36.24
C LEU A 407 49.50 21.74 -34.92
N GLN A 408 50.50 21.96 -34.06
CA GLN A 408 51.50 23.04 -34.05
C GLN A 408 50.99 24.49 -33.91
N ILE A 409 51.37 25.12 -32.77
CA ILE A 409 51.70 26.57 -32.59
C ILE A 409 50.46 27.51 -32.59
N GLU A 410 50.30 28.55 -31.75
CA GLU A 410 51.25 29.41 -30.99
C GLU A 410 51.17 29.34 -29.44
N VAL A 411 52.17 29.97 -28.81
CA VAL A 411 52.31 30.22 -27.36
C VAL A 411 51.95 31.67 -27.06
N ASN A 412 51.47 31.98 -25.85
CA ASN A 412 51.66 33.31 -25.27
C ASN A 412 51.82 33.24 -23.75
N GLU A 413 52.85 33.91 -23.21
CA GLU A 413 53.25 33.79 -21.81
C GLU A 413 52.92 35.04 -20.97
N GLY A 414 52.66 34.81 -19.68
CA GLY A 414 53.19 35.67 -18.61
C GLY A 414 52.38 36.89 -18.19
N LYS A 415 51.89 36.86 -16.94
CA LYS A 415 52.58 37.54 -15.82
C LYS A 415 51.90 37.34 -14.46
N GLU A 416 52.67 36.89 -13.48
CA GLU A 416 52.48 37.30 -12.08
C GLU A 416 53.04 38.73 -11.87
N PRO A 417 52.83 39.38 -10.70
CA PRO A 417 53.87 39.24 -9.66
C PRO A 417 53.39 39.31 -8.19
N ALA A 418 54.26 38.80 -7.29
CA ALA A 418 54.55 39.28 -5.91
C ALA A 418 53.40 39.35 -4.86
N THR A 419 53.31 38.52 -3.81
CA THR A 419 54.19 38.19 -2.65
C THR A 419 54.19 39.17 -1.44
N SER A 420 53.65 38.69 -0.31
CA SER A 420 54.14 38.87 1.08
C SER A 420 53.42 37.82 1.96
N GLU A 421 54.04 36.94 2.77
CA GLU A 421 54.95 37.15 3.92
C GLU A 421 54.26 37.84 5.13
N LEU A 422 54.44 37.45 6.41
CA LEU A 422 55.28 36.41 7.06
C LEU A 422 54.79 36.08 8.51
N VAL A 423 55.56 35.27 9.28
CA VAL A 423 55.52 35.02 10.75
C VAL A 423 54.48 33.97 11.22
N SER A 424 54.79 32.68 11.41
CA SER A 424 55.60 31.95 12.44
C SER A 424 54.88 31.65 13.77
N GLY A 425 55.13 30.52 14.45
CA GLY A 425 56.00 29.38 14.11
C GLY A 425 56.15 28.34 15.24
N GLU A 426 56.99 27.33 15.01
CA GLU A 426 57.65 26.40 15.97
C GLU A 426 56.76 25.51 16.89
N GLY A 427 57.05 24.24 17.18
CA GLY A 427 58.05 23.25 16.73
C GLY A 427 57.45 21.83 16.94
N ARG A 428 58.13 20.69 16.78
CA ARG A 428 59.58 20.35 16.80
C ARG A 428 59.80 19.02 16.05
N VAL A 429 61.01 18.80 15.55
CA VAL A 429 61.39 17.62 14.73
C VAL A 429 61.87 16.44 15.58
N GLU A 430 61.59 15.21 15.13
CA GLU A 430 62.47 14.06 15.31
C GLU A 430 62.40 13.14 14.06
N THR A 431 63.53 12.55 13.65
CA THR A 431 63.73 11.97 12.30
C THR A 431 64.40 10.61 12.38
N LEU A 432 63.89 9.58 11.67
CA LEU A 432 64.59 8.30 11.52
C LEU A 432 64.28 7.55 10.20
N VAL A 433 65.24 7.72 9.26
CA VAL A 433 65.78 6.76 8.27
C VAL A 433 64.83 5.71 7.63
N VAL A 434 64.72 5.79 6.31
CA VAL A 434 64.24 4.72 5.40
C VAL A 434 65.43 3.86 4.93
N PRO A 435 65.22 2.53 4.78
CA PRO A 435 65.62 1.89 3.52
C PRO A 435 64.51 1.02 2.90
N SER A 436 64.65 0.74 1.61
CA SER A 436 63.80 -0.17 0.81
C SER A 436 64.71 -0.96 -0.14
N PRO A 437 64.20 -1.90 -0.96
CA PRO A 437 63.52 -3.13 -0.53
C PRO A 437 64.20 -4.38 -1.15
N GLU A 438 63.94 -5.57 -0.60
CA GLU A 438 64.33 -6.84 -1.24
C GLU A 438 63.12 -7.73 -1.55
N SER A 439 63.18 -8.43 -2.69
CA SER A 439 62.24 -9.49 -3.08
C SER A 439 62.85 -10.86 -2.82
N PRO A 440 62.03 -11.92 -2.67
CA PRO A 440 62.37 -13.14 -3.41
C PRO A 440 61.17 -13.89 -4.03
N ARG A 441 61.30 -14.12 -5.34
CA ARG A 441 61.07 -15.39 -6.08
C ARG A 441 59.70 -16.09 -6.04
N SER A 442 59.21 -16.37 -7.25
CA SER A 442 58.21 -17.40 -7.59
C SER A 442 58.69 -18.83 -7.28
N PRO A 443 57.80 -19.83 -7.49
CA PRO A 443 58.20 -20.92 -8.37
C PRO A 443 57.24 -21.19 -9.55
N GLU A 444 57.82 -21.84 -10.54
CA GLU A 444 57.22 -22.53 -11.69
C GLU A 444 56.42 -23.77 -11.25
N ALA A 445 55.65 -24.49 -12.08
CA ALA A 445 54.87 -24.20 -13.30
C ALA A 445 54.10 -25.49 -13.67
N ASN A 446 53.04 -25.42 -14.49
CA ASN A 446 52.82 -26.44 -15.52
C ASN A 446 51.82 -25.99 -16.60
N ILE A 447 51.95 -26.57 -17.79
CA ILE A 447 51.13 -26.29 -18.97
C ILE A 447 50.56 -27.62 -19.48
N ASP A 448 49.27 -27.70 -19.81
CA ASP A 448 48.91 -28.56 -20.94
C ASP A 448 47.63 -28.20 -21.71
N LYS A 449 47.76 -28.31 -23.05
CA LYS A 449 46.74 -28.52 -24.11
C LYS A 449 45.34 -27.86 -24.00
N ALA A 450 45.14 -26.85 -24.84
CA ALA A 450 43.82 -26.51 -25.39
C ALA A 450 43.43 -27.44 -26.56
N PRO A 451 42.12 -27.47 -26.94
CA PRO A 451 41.77 -27.73 -28.33
C PRO A 451 40.74 -26.76 -28.93
N LYS A 452 41.19 -26.02 -29.95
CA LYS A 452 40.50 -25.66 -31.22
C LYS A 452 39.09 -25.04 -31.21
N HIS A 453 39.01 -23.90 -31.92
CA HIS A 453 37.85 -23.28 -32.54
C HIS A 453 36.67 -24.20 -32.89
N ARG A 454 35.46 -23.66 -32.69
CA ARG A 454 34.35 -23.82 -33.62
C ARG A 454 33.73 -22.46 -33.93
N GLU A 455 33.47 -22.20 -35.20
CA GLU A 455 32.80 -20.98 -35.66
C GLU A 455 31.31 -21.03 -35.34
N ILE A 456 30.69 -19.87 -35.12
CA ILE A 456 29.23 -19.70 -35.00
C ILE A 456 28.82 -18.73 -36.11
N PRO A 457 27.95 -19.13 -37.06
CA PRO A 457 27.57 -18.26 -38.18
C PRO A 457 26.58 -17.17 -37.75
N HIS A 458 26.72 -15.98 -38.33
CA HIS A 458 25.72 -14.92 -38.22
C HIS A 458 24.44 -15.29 -39.01
N PRO A 459 23.23 -15.03 -38.48
CA PRO A 459 22.00 -15.16 -39.24
C PRO A 459 21.84 -14.00 -40.25
N VAL A 460 21.46 -14.33 -41.48
CA VAL A 460 21.12 -13.36 -42.53
C VAL A 460 19.65 -12.94 -42.36
N PRO A 461 19.28 -11.65 -42.50
CA PRO A 461 17.89 -11.23 -42.52
C PRO A 461 17.15 -11.79 -43.75
N GLN A 462 15.91 -12.28 -43.57
CA GLN A 462 15.04 -12.63 -44.69
C GLN A 462 13.97 -11.55 -44.90
N ASP A 463 13.98 -10.93 -46.08
CA ASP A 463 12.86 -10.12 -46.56
C ASP A 463 11.66 -11.02 -46.90
N VAL A 464 10.53 -10.77 -46.22
CA VAL A 464 9.18 -11.15 -46.63
C VAL A 464 8.25 -10.02 -46.16
N GLY A 465 7.36 -9.45 -46.96
CA GLY A 465 7.03 -9.73 -48.35
C GLY A 465 5.61 -9.21 -48.60
N LEU A 466 5.49 -7.99 -49.14
CA LEU A 466 4.20 -7.33 -49.34
C LEU A 466 3.31 -8.12 -50.29
N SER A 467 2.03 -8.28 -49.92
CA SER A 467 0.95 -8.71 -50.81
C SER A 467 -0.36 -8.09 -50.32
N ALA A 468 -1.22 -7.70 -51.26
CA ALA A 468 -2.40 -6.87 -51.01
C ALA A 468 -3.65 -7.48 -51.66
N SER A 469 -4.81 -6.83 -51.45
CA SER A 469 -6.17 -7.30 -51.79
C SER A 469 -6.75 -8.26 -50.74
N THR A 470 -8.06 -8.33 -50.50
CA THR A 470 -9.18 -7.88 -51.35
C THR A 470 -10.32 -7.21 -50.55
N GLU A 471 -11.08 -6.38 -51.25
CA GLU A 471 -12.24 -5.60 -50.81
C GLU A 471 -13.57 -6.35 -51.03
N VAL A 472 -14.36 -6.59 -49.97
CA VAL A 472 -15.77 -7.06 -49.97
C VAL A 472 -16.41 -6.52 -48.69
N GLU A 473 -17.22 -5.45 -48.72
CA GLU A 473 -18.66 -5.37 -49.01
C GLU A 473 -19.59 -5.71 -47.81
N ASN A 474 -20.70 -4.96 -47.70
CA ASN A 474 -21.57 -4.82 -46.52
C ASN A 474 -22.97 -5.41 -46.80
N PRO A 475 -23.63 -6.07 -45.83
CA PRO A 475 -25.06 -5.77 -45.64
C PRO A 475 -25.62 -5.79 -44.20
N GLN A 476 -26.30 -4.71 -43.83
CA GLN A 476 -27.57 -4.73 -43.07
C GLN A 476 -28.75 -4.96 -44.05
N PRO A 477 -30.02 -5.31 -43.65
CA PRO A 477 -30.69 -4.96 -42.38
C PRO A 477 -31.55 -6.11 -41.73
N SER A 478 -32.29 -5.88 -40.64
CA SER A 478 -33.77 -5.68 -40.65
C SER A 478 -34.38 -5.42 -39.24
N LYS A 479 -35.63 -4.92 -39.16
CA LYS A 479 -36.39 -4.61 -37.90
C LYS A 479 -37.54 -5.60 -37.61
N PRO A 480 -37.97 -5.74 -36.34
CA PRO A 480 -39.30 -5.28 -35.83
C PRO A 480 -39.16 -4.29 -34.62
N VAL A 481 -40.10 -3.50 -34.05
CA VAL A 481 -41.52 -3.07 -34.24
C VAL A 481 -42.62 -4.15 -34.07
N ILE A 482 -43.74 -4.02 -33.31
CA ILE A 482 -44.76 -2.94 -33.10
C ILE A 482 -45.53 -3.10 -31.73
N GLN A 483 -45.98 -1.99 -31.10
CA GLN A 483 -47.08 -1.79 -30.07
C GLN A 483 -47.08 -2.64 -28.75
N GLU A 484 -47.83 -2.35 -27.66
CA GLU A 484 -48.90 -1.35 -27.39
C GLU A 484 -48.82 -0.64 -26.00
N GLN A 485 -49.94 -0.20 -25.39
CA GLN A 485 -50.05 0.97 -24.47
C GLN A 485 -50.78 0.71 -23.09
N PRO A 486 -51.09 1.72 -22.22
CA PRO A 486 -51.15 1.54 -20.74
C PRO A 486 -52.52 1.82 -20.06
N PRO A 487 -52.56 1.82 -18.71
CA PRO A 487 -53.20 2.90 -17.91
C PRO A 487 -52.24 3.44 -16.80
N GLN A 488 -52.08 4.74 -16.50
CA GLN A 488 -52.97 5.87 -16.10
C GLN A 488 -53.04 6.16 -14.57
N GLN A 489 -52.63 7.39 -14.20
CA GLN A 489 -53.06 8.21 -13.04
C GLN A 489 -52.65 7.71 -11.62
N THR A 490 -52.57 8.54 -10.55
CA THR A 490 -53.22 9.85 -10.27
C THR A 490 -52.33 10.81 -9.43
N THR A 491 -52.78 12.07 -9.26
CA THR A 491 -52.27 13.14 -8.37
C THR A 491 -52.45 12.82 -6.86
N VAL A 492 -51.97 13.57 -5.84
CA VAL A 492 -52.18 15.00 -5.45
C VAL A 492 -51.13 15.45 -4.40
N SER A 493 -50.94 16.76 -4.20
CA SER A 493 -50.20 17.34 -3.05
C SER A 493 -50.92 18.55 -2.41
N PRO A 494 -50.87 18.70 -1.07
CA PRO A 494 -50.89 20.00 -0.37
C PRO A 494 -49.69 20.09 0.64
N LYS A 495 -49.07 21.24 0.98
CA LYS A 495 -49.57 22.46 1.68
C LYS A 495 -50.32 22.11 2.98
N LYS A 496 -50.10 22.72 4.16
CA LYS A 496 -49.33 23.90 4.64
C LYS A 496 -48.74 23.50 6.05
N ASP A 497 -48.22 24.29 6.99
CA ASP A 497 -48.14 25.74 7.20
C ASP A 497 -46.93 26.17 8.10
N ALA A 498 -46.93 27.42 8.58
CA ALA A 498 -45.99 28.05 9.53
C ALA A 498 -46.38 27.77 11.03
N SER A 499 -45.83 28.35 12.12
CA SER A 499 -45.03 29.59 12.32
C SER A 499 -44.23 29.59 13.65
N ASP A 500 -43.28 30.53 13.82
CA ASP A 500 -43.03 31.42 14.98
C ASP A 500 -42.90 30.89 16.45
N THR A 501 -42.18 31.51 17.42
CA THR A 501 -41.25 32.67 17.48
C THR A 501 -40.49 32.73 18.84
N LEU A 502 -39.25 33.28 18.88
CA LEU A 502 -38.64 34.11 19.98
C LEU A 502 -38.48 33.43 21.39
N ARG A 503 -37.73 33.93 22.42
CA ARG A 503 -36.65 34.93 22.59
C ARG A 503 -35.90 34.69 23.92
N HIS A 504 -34.59 35.00 23.98
CA HIS A 504 -33.85 35.47 25.20
C HIS A 504 -33.76 34.51 26.42
N SER A 505 -32.84 34.64 27.39
CA SER A 505 -31.56 35.38 27.54
C SER A 505 -30.79 34.89 28.78
N GLY A 506 -29.47 35.12 28.84
CA GLY A 506 -28.74 35.30 30.10
C GLY A 506 -27.72 34.21 30.46
N SER A 507 -26.45 34.63 30.60
CA SER A 507 -25.42 33.91 31.38
C SER A 507 -25.43 34.45 32.82
N PRO A 508 -24.93 33.67 33.80
CA PRO A 508 -23.55 33.93 34.24
C PRO A 508 -22.74 32.68 34.59
N SER A 509 -21.44 32.87 34.81
CA SER A 509 -20.43 31.84 35.07
C SER A 509 -20.59 31.13 36.42
N ARG A 510 -20.22 29.84 36.48
CA ARG A 510 -19.75 29.22 37.74
C ARG A 510 -18.71 28.13 37.46
N ASN A 511 -17.62 28.12 38.24
CA ASN A 511 -16.60 27.08 38.18
C ASN A 511 -17.11 25.78 38.83
N GLY A 512 -16.77 24.64 38.24
CA GLY A 512 -17.06 23.31 38.80
C GLY A 512 -16.22 22.24 38.12
N ILE A 513 -15.28 21.65 38.86
CA ILE A 513 -14.60 20.41 38.45
C ILE A 513 -15.49 19.24 38.90
N PHE A 514 -15.67 18.26 38.02
CA PHE A 514 -16.70 17.20 38.07
C PHE A 514 -18.13 17.66 37.81
N SER A 515 -18.80 16.91 36.93
CA SER A 515 -20.26 16.88 36.77
C SER A 515 -20.68 15.40 36.70
N PRO A 516 -21.77 14.98 37.33
CA PRO A 516 -22.24 13.60 37.28
C PRO A 516 -22.82 13.26 35.89
N PRO A 517 -22.93 11.97 35.53
CA PRO A 517 -23.61 11.55 34.30
C PRO A 517 -25.10 11.93 34.36
N SER A 518 -25.56 12.70 33.38
CA SER A 518 -26.97 13.07 33.24
C SER A 518 -27.81 11.89 32.76
N GLN A 519 -29.02 11.75 33.29
CA GLN A 519 -29.98 10.72 32.88
C GLN A 519 -30.51 10.97 31.47
N SER A 520 -31.07 9.92 30.87
CA SER A 520 -31.44 9.87 29.45
C SER A 520 -32.75 10.60 29.12
N THR A 521 -32.83 11.09 27.88
CA THR A 521 -34.09 11.43 27.22
C THR A 521 -34.29 10.44 26.07
N GLN A 522 -35.30 9.58 26.19
CA GLN A 522 -35.54 8.52 25.20
C GLN A 522 -36.08 9.09 23.88
N SER A 523 -35.49 8.67 22.76
CA SER A 523 -36.08 8.80 21.42
C SER A 523 -36.98 7.59 21.14
N PRO A 524 -38.05 7.71 20.32
CA PRO A 524 -38.98 6.61 20.06
C PRO A 524 -38.27 5.40 19.42
N PRO A 525 -38.65 4.16 19.78
CA PRO A 525 -37.94 2.97 19.37
C PRO A 525 -38.06 2.71 17.86
N LYS A 526 -36.92 2.46 17.21
CA LYS A 526 -36.89 1.85 15.88
C LYS A 526 -37.24 0.35 15.97
N PRO A 527 -37.79 -0.26 14.90
CA PRO A 527 -38.13 -1.69 14.93
C PRO A 527 -36.89 -2.55 15.21
N LYS A 528 -37.05 -3.53 16.10
CA LYS A 528 -35.98 -4.46 16.48
C LYS A 528 -35.52 -5.31 15.28
N PRO A 529 -34.23 -5.65 15.16
CA PRO A 529 -33.82 -6.77 14.30
C PRO A 529 -34.47 -8.07 14.82
N VAL A 530 -34.98 -8.89 13.90
CA VAL A 530 -35.70 -10.12 14.24
C VAL A 530 -34.69 -11.26 14.45
N GLY A 531 -34.62 -11.82 15.66
CA GLY A 531 -33.90 -13.07 15.93
C GLY A 531 -33.17 -13.08 17.29
N SER A 532 -32.30 -12.11 17.54
CA SER A 532 -31.42 -12.15 18.72
C SER A 532 -32.20 -11.98 20.04
N SER A 533 -31.84 -12.81 21.01
CA SER A 533 -32.32 -12.72 22.40
C SER A 533 -31.57 -11.67 23.24
N LEU A 534 -30.43 -11.17 22.78
CA LEU A 534 -29.69 -10.06 23.41
C LEU A 534 -30.25 -8.70 22.98
N ASP A 535 -30.27 -7.74 23.91
CA ASP A 535 -30.56 -6.33 23.57
C ASP A 535 -29.30 -5.55 23.10
N GLU A 536 -29.52 -4.35 22.55
CA GLU A 536 -28.44 -3.50 22.00
C GLU A 536 -27.41 -3.06 23.06
N SER A 537 -27.84 -2.82 24.31
CA SER A 537 -26.95 -2.48 25.43
C SER A 537 -26.12 -3.69 25.87
N GLN A 538 -26.74 -4.87 25.90
CA GLN A 538 -26.06 -6.14 26.19
C GLN A 538 -25.01 -6.48 25.12
N LEU A 539 -25.35 -6.32 23.84
CA LEU A 539 -24.41 -6.51 22.73
C LEU A 539 -23.23 -5.53 22.79
N LEU A 540 -23.47 -4.25 23.14
CA LEU A 540 -22.40 -3.28 23.35
C LEU A 540 -21.48 -3.69 24.52
N GLN A 541 -22.04 -4.10 25.66
CA GLN A 541 -21.26 -4.56 26.82
C GLN A 541 -20.41 -5.80 26.50
N ILE A 542 -20.92 -6.76 25.71
CA ILE A 542 -20.16 -7.92 25.24
C ILE A 542 -19.01 -7.49 24.32
N ASN A 543 -19.26 -6.59 23.36
CA ASN A 543 -18.21 -6.08 22.46
C ASN A 543 -17.12 -5.30 23.22
N GLU A 544 -17.48 -4.46 24.20
CA GLU A 544 -16.50 -3.74 25.03
C GLU A 544 -15.55 -4.69 25.80
N VAL A 545 -16.07 -5.83 26.29
CA VAL A 545 -15.25 -6.84 26.97
C VAL A 545 -14.38 -7.61 25.96
N ILE A 546 -14.89 -7.94 24.77
CA ILE A 546 -14.12 -8.54 23.67
C ILE A 546 -12.96 -7.62 23.26
N ASP A 547 -13.23 -6.35 22.96
CA ASP A 547 -12.23 -5.38 22.49
C ASP A 547 -11.15 -5.15 23.55
N ARG A 548 -11.52 -5.06 24.83
CA ARG A 548 -10.58 -4.88 25.94
C ARG A 548 -9.72 -6.13 26.18
N LEU A 549 -10.31 -7.33 26.15
CA LEU A 549 -9.55 -8.58 26.25
C LEU A 549 -8.60 -8.75 25.06
N THR A 550 -9.04 -8.42 23.85
CA THR A 550 -8.22 -8.46 22.63
C THR A 550 -7.03 -7.49 22.73
N GLY A 551 -7.25 -6.27 23.22
CA GLY A 551 -6.18 -5.32 23.53
C GLY A 551 -5.19 -5.83 24.59
N GLU A 552 -5.66 -6.55 25.61
CA GLU A 552 -4.80 -7.16 26.63
C GLU A 552 -3.99 -8.36 26.10
N ILE A 553 -4.57 -9.20 25.24
CA ILE A 553 -3.89 -10.30 24.55
C ILE A 553 -2.77 -9.75 23.66
N ASN A 554 -3.10 -8.70 22.88
CA ASN A 554 -2.18 -8.06 21.94
C ASN A 554 -1.19 -7.09 22.61
N SER A 555 -1.30 -6.86 23.92
CA SER A 555 -0.37 -5.97 24.65
C SER A 555 1.05 -6.54 24.69
N CYS A 556 2.05 -5.65 24.58
CA CYS A 556 3.47 -6.01 24.63
C CYS A 556 3.98 -6.41 26.03
N TRP A 557 3.14 -6.33 27.06
CA TRP A 557 3.49 -6.76 28.41
C TRP A 557 3.51 -8.30 28.50
N PRO A 558 4.49 -8.90 29.20
CA PRO A 558 4.54 -10.33 29.49
C PRO A 558 3.52 -10.70 30.57
N TYR A 559 2.23 -10.50 30.26
CA TYR A 559 1.12 -10.74 31.16
C TYR A 559 0.73 -12.23 31.14
N PRO A 560 0.64 -12.92 32.30
CA PRO A 560 0.27 -14.33 32.35
C PRO A 560 -1.19 -14.56 31.94
N ASN A 561 -1.51 -15.79 31.53
CA ASN A 561 -2.85 -16.23 31.17
C ASN A 561 -3.46 -15.58 29.89
N LYS A 562 -2.64 -15.30 28.86
CA LYS A 562 -3.14 -14.82 27.55
C LYS A 562 -4.02 -15.88 26.84
N ASP A 563 -3.71 -17.15 27.01
CA ASP A 563 -4.53 -18.30 26.59
C ASP A 563 -5.96 -18.20 27.15
N LEU A 564 -6.08 -17.92 28.46
CA LEU A 564 -7.36 -17.82 29.14
C LEU A 564 -8.17 -16.60 28.67
N LYS A 565 -7.49 -15.50 28.31
CA LYS A 565 -8.15 -14.34 27.71
C LYS A 565 -8.67 -14.66 26.31
N GLN A 566 -7.94 -15.42 25.50
CA GLN A 566 -8.43 -15.87 24.19
C GLN A 566 -9.68 -16.77 24.34
N VAL A 567 -9.65 -17.75 25.26
CA VAL A 567 -10.82 -18.59 25.57
C VAL A 567 -12.05 -17.76 25.96
N LYS A 568 -11.86 -16.64 26.68
CA LYS A 568 -12.94 -15.71 27.03
C LYS A 568 -13.44 -14.90 25.82
N VAL A 569 -12.55 -14.48 24.91
CA VAL A 569 -12.93 -13.83 23.64
C VAL A 569 -13.72 -14.79 22.75
N ASP A 570 -13.27 -16.03 22.59
CA ASP A 570 -13.94 -17.05 21.76
C ASP A 570 -15.34 -17.36 22.30
N ALA A 571 -15.46 -17.57 23.61
CA ALA A 571 -16.73 -17.83 24.28
C ALA A 571 -17.72 -16.66 24.16
N LEU A 572 -17.26 -15.40 24.23
CA LEU A 572 -18.12 -14.23 24.07
C LEU A 572 -18.55 -13.99 22.61
N ASN A 573 -17.71 -14.30 21.63
CA ASN A 573 -18.13 -14.29 20.22
C ASN A 573 -19.20 -15.36 19.96
N GLU A 574 -19.01 -16.59 20.46
CA GLU A 574 -20.01 -17.65 20.30
C GLU A 574 -21.30 -17.40 21.12
N LEU A 575 -21.23 -16.64 22.22
CA LEU A 575 -22.43 -16.18 22.93
C LEU A 575 -23.31 -15.31 22.04
N ILE A 576 -22.72 -14.37 21.29
CA ILE A 576 -23.45 -13.53 20.32
C ILE A 576 -24.13 -14.42 19.28
N THR A 577 -23.38 -15.32 18.63
CA THR A 577 -23.93 -16.24 17.60
C THR A 577 -25.02 -17.17 18.14
N LYS A 578 -24.87 -17.69 19.37
CA LYS A 578 -25.91 -18.54 19.97
C LYS A 578 -27.17 -17.76 20.32
N ALA A 579 -27.04 -16.52 20.80
CA ALA A 579 -28.18 -15.70 21.16
C ALA A 579 -29.13 -15.39 19.98
N GLU A 580 -28.67 -15.52 18.73
CA GLU A 580 -29.49 -15.43 17.51
C GLU A 580 -30.48 -16.60 17.33
N THR A 581 -30.27 -17.72 18.03
CA THR A 581 -31.02 -18.98 17.83
C THR A 581 -31.56 -19.63 19.11
N MET A 582 -31.09 -19.22 20.29
CA MET A 582 -31.59 -19.68 21.60
C MET A 582 -31.63 -18.53 22.62
N ARG A 583 -32.28 -18.75 23.77
CA ARG A 583 -32.37 -17.75 24.83
C ARG A 583 -30.99 -17.49 25.46
N ILE A 584 -30.79 -16.29 26.02
CA ILE A 584 -29.54 -15.91 26.71
C ILE A 584 -29.12 -16.98 27.74
N SER A 585 -30.04 -17.48 28.56
CA SER A 585 -29.79 -18.55 29.55
C SER A 585 -29.15 -19.79 28.93
N ASP A 586 -29.68 -20.22 27.79
CA ASP A 586 -29.36 -21.47 27.14
C ASP A 586 -28.05 -21.32 26.36
N ALA A 587 -27.82 -20.13 25.79
CA ALA A 587 -26.58 -19.71 25.16
C ALA A 587 -25.43 -19.65 26.19
N ILE A 588 -25.65 -19.06 27.38
CA ILE A 588 -24.68 -19.04 28.47
C ILE A 588 -24.38 -20.46 28.97
N ALA A 589 -25.39 -21.30 29.19
CA ALA A 589 -25.19 -22.71 29.56
C ALA A 589 -24.46 -23.52 28.48
N ALA A 590 -24.65 -23.19 27.20
CA ALA A 590 -23.92 -23.80 26.09
C ALA A 590 -22.45 -23.34 26.02
N ILE A 591 -22.15 -22.05 26.17
CA ILE A 591 -20.75 -21.58 26.17
C ILE A 591 -19.97 -22.03 27.41
N LYS A 592 -20.56 -22.04 28.61
CA LYS A 592 -19.88 -22.53 29.83
C LYS A 592 -19.54 -24.02 29.74
N ARG A 593 -20.38 -24.81 29.06
CA ARG A 593 -20.14 -26.24 28.77
C ARG A 593 -19.06 -26.48 27.72
N LYS A 594 -18.95 -25.60 26.70
CA LYS A 594 -17.91 -25.71 25.66
C LYS A 594 -16.56 -25.12 26.09
N TYR A 595 -16.60 -24.06 26.90
CA TYR A 595 -15.46 -23.32 27.42
C TYR A 595 -15.52 -23.32 28.96
N PRO A 596 -15.22 -24.45 29.63
CA PRO A 596 -15.31 -24.56 31.10
C PRO A 596 -14.44 -23.54 31.85
N ARG A 597 -13.42 -23.00 31.19
CA ARG A 597 -12.52 -21.97 31.73
C ARG A 597 -13.04 -20.53 31.60
N VAL A 598 -14.19 -20.28 30.96
CA VAL A 598 -14.67 -18.91 30.67
C VAL A 598 -14.85 -18.04 31.92
N ASP A 599 -15.22 -18.64 33.05
CA ASP A 599 -15.40 -17.94 34.33
C ASP A 599 -14.09 -17.81 35.15
N GLU A 600 -12.99 -18.50 34.78
CA GLU A 600 -11.75 -18.52 35.58
C GLU A 600 -11.04 -17.15 35.66
N GLY A 601 -10.35 -16.90 36.78
CA GLY A 601 -9.32 -15.86 36.88
C GLY A 601 -9.53 -14.88 38.04
N SER A 602 -8.74 -15.06 39.10
CA SER A 602 -8.81 -14.28 40.36
C SER A 602 -8.63 -12.76 40.23
N LEU A 603 -8.04 -12.29 39.12
CA LEU A 603 -7.81 -10.86 38.83
C LEU A 603 -8.60 -10.35 37.61
N SER A 604 -9.43 -11.18 36.96
CA SER A 604 -10.11 -10.83 35.71
C SER A 604 -11.55 -11.35 35.67
N THR A 605 -12.30 -10.98 36.72
CA THR A 605 -13.70 -11.35 36.94
C THR A 605 -14.65 -10.85 35.84
N ARG A 606 -14.33 -9.72 35.17
CA ARG A 606 -15.16 -9.03 34.16
C ARG A 606 -16.01 -9.90 33.24
N THR A 607 -15.48 -11.01 32.73
CA THR A 607 -16.24 -11.93 31.87
C THR A 607 -17.28 -12.72 32.66
N ALA A 608 -16.94 -13.23 33.85
CA ALA A 608 -17.90 -13.87 34.75
C ALA A 608 -18.94 -12.86 35.25
N ASP A 609 -18.51 -11.64 35.61
CA ASP A 609 -19.39 -10.54 36.05
C ASP A 609 -20.44 -10.21 34.97
N LEU A 610 -20.00 -10.07 33.71
CA LEU A 610 -20.87 -9.87 32.55
C LEU A 610 -21.83 -11.05 32.34
N LEU A 611 -21.35 -12.29 32.40
CA LEU A 611 -22.20 -13.48 32.22
C LEU A 611 -23.25 -13.59 33.33
N ILE A 612 -22.91 -13.25 34.57
CA ILE A 612 -23.85 -13.18 35.70
C ILE A 612 -24.88 -12.07 35.48
N GLN A 613 -24.46 -10.89 35.03
CA GLN A 613 -25.36 -9.76 34.74
C GLN A 613 -26.36 -10.10 33.63
N LEU A 614 -25.90 -10.74 32.54
CA LEU A 614 -26.74 -11.19 31.43
C LEU A 614 -27.73 -12.28 31.88
N GLU A 615 -27.28 -13.24 32.69
CA GLU A 615 -28.15 -14.29 33.24
C GLU A 615 -29.20 -13.73 34.21
N GLN A 616 -28.84 -12.75 35.04
CA GLN A 616 -29.78 -12.05 35.93
C GLN A 616 -30.81 -11.24 35.14
N GLY A 617 -30.39 -10.46 34.13
CA GLY A 617 -31.30 -9.69 33.27
C GLY A 617 -32.31 -10.59 32.55
N ALA A 618 -31.87 -11.75 32.05
CA ALA A 618 -32.75 -12.75 31.43
C ALA A 618 -33.79 -13.34 32.40
N ARG A 619 -33.45 -13.47 33.70
CA ARG A 619 -34.39 -13.94 34.73
C ARG A 619 -35.42 -12.87 35.10
N SER A 620 -35.01 -11.61 35.23
CA SER A 620 -35.92 -10.48 35.55
C SER A 620 -37.04 -10.36 34.52
N HIS A 621 -36.71 -10.40 33.22
CA HIS A 621 -37.71 -10.36 32.15
C HIS A 621 -38.63 -11.60 32.06
N SER A 622 -38.35 -12.67 32.82
CA SER A 622 -39.23 -13.84 32.90
C SER A 622 -40.30 -13.73 33.99
N LEU A 623 -40.25 -12.70 34.86
CA LEU A 623 -41.19 -12.51 35.97
C LEU A 623 -42.25 -11.43 35.69
N ASP A 624 -41.97 -10.46 34.80
CA ASP A 624 -42.96 -9.47 34.32
C ASP A 624 -43.94 -10.04 33.27
N MET A 625 -43.96 -11.35 33.06
CA MET A 625 -44.70 -12.06 32.00
C MET A 625 -45.53 -13.25 32.53
N SER A 626 -45.74 -13.34 33.85
CA SER A 626 -46.44 -14.43 34.55
C SER A 626 -47.28 -13.90 35.71
#